data_AF-A0A7S3LC56-F1
#
_entry.id   AF-A0A7S3LC56-F1
#
_cell.length_a   1.000
_cell.length_b   1.000
_cell.length_c   1.000
_cell.angle_alpha   90.00
_cell.angle_beta   90.00
_cell.angle_gamma   90.00
#
_symmetry.space_group_name_H-M   'P 1'
#
loop_
_entity.id
_entity.type
_entity.pdbx_description
1 polymer ?
#
loop_
_entity_poly.entity_id
_entity_poly.type
_entity_poly.pdbx_seq_one_letter_code
_entity_poly.pdbx_strand_id
1 'polypeptide(L)'
;MELCREHCAQVSAGDSSCSTTCCSSTADCTCSVSSSSTQSDGEISEKLIQFDNEIRSLDRELTKEYLLARKLVPDIVAIESDPLKHLRAEDGHIRKAATRAALYWKKRRYYFGEDRWLRPMTQTEGTGALSIEDIEVLRSGYIVIVTLHSGLQVAMIDPSRLGGKDPAEARERCIFYLCTNEIKGRSARYGLEVIFLLTPYGFASERHTEMIDVLYQAMPTKVRHLTILQSIQEGRKELLDFLAFRLEKTFEMFTSTPVTVVRVDSRQTVINALERRGIHWRYLPKQLGGDYDYLQLSEWVQTRLVVENAMGAALPPRNDIPASFRKLYSPTQSVTSLLWSNHLERKRCAKRKGRKSKHQSLGAQQQLEGKNTAQNIKKILSNALEATSDMSL
;
A
#
# COMPACT_ATOMS: atom_id res chain seq x y z
N MET A 1 16.43 -32.34 -0.04
CA MET A 1 17.28 -32.29 1.18
C MET A 1 18.36 -31.21 1.10
N GLU A 2 18.98 -30.96 -0.05
CA GLU A 2 19.95 -29.85 -0.21
C GLU A 2 19.34 -28.45 -0.04
N LEU A 3 18.12 -28.22 -0.53
CA LEU A 3 17.40 -26.94 -0.35
C LEU A 3 17.06 -26.56 1.10
N CYS A 4 16.96 -27.52 2.03
CA CYS A 4 16.78 -27.22 3.46
C CYS A 4 18.10 -26.88 4.16
N ARG A 5 19.24 -27.37 3.67
CA ARG A 5 20.56 -27.06 4.25
C ARG A 5 21.00 -25.64 3.90
N GLU A 6 20.70 -25.14 2.70
CA GLU A 6 21.05 -23.78 2.29
C GLU A 6 20.24 -22.69 3.02
N HIS A 7 19.00 -23.00 3.42
CA HIS A 7 18.15 -22.02 4.11
C HIS A 7 18.53 -21.83 5.60
N CYS A 8 19.06 -22.86 6.27
CA CYS A 8 19.57 -22.73 7.64
C CYS A 8 20.90 -21.94 7.72
N ALA A 9 21.75 -22.03 6.68
CA ALA A 9 23.05 -21.35 6.68
C ALA A 9 22.96 -19.82 6.56
N GLN A 10 21.86 -19.29 6.00
CA GLN A 10 21.68 -17.84 5.82
C GLN A 10 21.10 -17.13 7.05
N VAL A 11 20.52 -17.85 8.01
CA VAL A 11 19.92 -17.26 9.22
C VAL A 11 20.96 -17.06 10.34
N SER A 12 22.11 -17.73 10.28
CA SER A 12 23.16 -17.70 11.31
C SER A 12 24.14 -16.51 11.27
N ALA A 13 23.96 -15.53 10.38
CA ALA A 13 24.90 -14.41 10.24
C ALA A 13 24.49 -13.11 10.97
N GLY A 14 23.35 -13.08 11.69
CA GLY A 14 22.76 -11.83 12.19
C GLY A 14 22.62 -11.65 13.71
N ASP A 15 22.61 -12.72 14.51
CA ASP A 15 22.27 -12.63 15.94
C ASP A 15 23.32 -13.33 16.81
N SER A 16 24.11 -12.53 17.54
CA SER A 16 25.22 -12.96 18.41
C SER A 16 24.78 -13.49 19.79
N SER A 17 23.58 -14.06 19.92
CA SER A 17 23.12 -14.64 21.20
C SER A 17 22.38 -15.98 21.08
N CYS A 18 22.64 -16.75 20.02
CA CYS A 18 22.18 -18.13 19.96
C CYS A 18 23.29 -19.06 20.46
N SER A 19 23.13 -19.62 21.67
CA SER A 19 24.02 -20.66 22.21
C SER A 19 23.82 -21.95 21.41
N THR A 20 24.67 -22.18 20.42
CA THR A 20 24.69 -23.39 19.61
C THR A 20 25.17 -24.58 20.44
N THR A 21 24.26 -25.28 21.08
CA THR A 21 24.53 -26.64 21.58
C THR A 21 24.30 -27.58 20.40
N CYS A 22 25.39 -28.03 19.77
CA CYS A 22 25.35 -28.98 18.66
C CYS A 22 24.85 -30.35 19.13
N CYS A 23 23.61 -30.71 18.79
CA CYS A 23 23.10 -32.08 18.89
C CYS A 23 23.54 -32.89 17.66
N SER A 24 24.35 -33.92 17.87
CA SER A 24 24.97 -34.76 16.84
C SER A 24 24.10 -35.94 16.36
N SER A 25 22.79 -35.94 16.62
CA SER A 25 21.92 -37.08 16.27
C SER A 25 20.85 -36.71 15.25
N THR A 26 20.84 -37.41 14.11
CA THR A 26 19.92 -37.28 12.97
C THR A 26 18.50 -37.83 13.23
N ALA A 27 17.96 -37.67 14.44
CA ALA A 27 16.60 -38.08 14.74
C ALA A 27 15.84 -36.92 15.42
N ASP A 28 14.82 -36.43 14.71
CA ASP A 28 13.70 -35.64 15.22
C ASP A 28 14.02 -34.32 15.93
N CYS A 29 14.60 -33.36 15.20
CA CYS A 29 14.46 -31.94 15.56
C CYS A 29 13.07 -31.44 15.13
N THR A 30 12.06 -31.69 15.96
CA THR A 30 10.82 -30.92 15.89
C THR A 30 11.11 -29.52 16.44
N CYS A 31 11.30 -28.54 15.55
CA CYS A 31 11.30 -27.14 15.93
C CYS A 31 9.92 -26.82 16.51
N SER A 32 9.79 -26.85 17.84
CA SER A 32 8.62 -26.38 18.56
C SER A 32 8.49 -24.89 18.28
N VAL A 33 7.72 -24.55 17.24
CA VAL A 33 7.28 -23.20 16.97
C VAL A 33 6.56 -22.75 18.23
N SER A 34 7.18 -21.83 18.97
CA SER A 34 6.63 -21.21 20.16
C SER A 34 5.20 -20.79 19.86
N SER A 35 4.27 -21.55 20.43
CA SER A 35 2.83 -21.42 20.23
C SER A 35 2.45 -19.97 20.44
N SER A 36 2.00 -19.32 19.36
CA SER A 36 1.46 -17.97 19.41
C SER A 36 0.45 -17.92 20.55
N SER A 37 0.74 -17.09 21.56
CA SER A 37 -0.11 -16.86 22.73
C SER A 37 -1.56 -16.77 22.27
N THR A 38 -2.38 -17.77 22.63
CA THR A 38 -3.82 -17.72 22.44
C THR A 38 -4.31 -16.54 23.27
N GLN A 39 -4.52 -15.39 22.63
CA GLN A 39 -5.19 -14.25 23.27
C GLN A 39 -6.52 -14.76 23.79
N SER A 40 -6.76 -14.57 25.08
CA SER A 40 -8.02 -14.99 25.69
C SER A 40 -9.18 -14.25 25.01
N ASP A 41 -10.31 -14.94 24.82
CA ASP A 41 -11.51 -14.34 24.20
C ASP A 41 -11.95 -13.05 24.92
N GLY A 42 -11.66 -12.95 26.23
CA GLY A 42 -11.89 -11.75 27.04
C GLY A 42 -11.10 -10.53 26.57
N GLU A 43 -9.81 -10.69 26.24
CA GLU A 43 -8.96 -9.59 25.76
C GLU A 43 -9.44 -9.06 24.40
N ILE A 44 -9.89 -9.96 23.53
CA ILE A 44 -10.44 -9.59 22.22
C ILE A 44 -11.74 -8.81 22.40
N SER A 45 -12.65 -9.29 23.24
CA SER A 45 -13.92 -8.62 23.54
C SER A 45 -13.70 -7.21 24.09
N GLU A 46 -12.78 -7.05 25.04
CA GLU A 46 -12.46 -5.73 25.61
C GLU A 46 -11.94 -4.75 24.54
N LYS A 47 -11.03 -5.19 23.66
CA LYS A 47 -10.51 -4.35 22.57
C LYS A 47 -11.60 -3.93 21.59
N LEU A 48 -12.58 -4.78 21.32
CA LEU A 48 -13.71 -4.44 20.45
C LEU A 48 -14.61 -3.38 21.09
N ILE A 49 -14.89 -3.47 22.39
CA ILE A 49 -15.64 -2.45 23.14
C ILE A 49 -14.89 -1.11 23.11
N GLN A 50 -13.57 -1.14 23.37
CA GLN A 50 -12.73 0.05 23.35
C GLN A 50 -12.67 0.68 21.94
N PHE A 51 -12.60 -0.13 20.88
CA PHE A 51 -12.66 0.33 19.49
C PHE A 51 -13.97 1.06 19.19
N ASP A 52 -15.10 0.49 19.61
CA ASP A 52 -16.42 1.10 19.40
C ASP A 52 -16.58 2.43 20.15
N ASN A 53 -16.06 2.50 21.38
CA ASN A 53 -16.05 3.74 22.15
C ASN A 53 -15.18 4.82 21.48
N GLU A 54 -14.00 4.44 20.99
CA GLU A 54 -13.10 5.38 20.31
C GLU A 54 -13.69 5.89 18.99
N ILE A 55 -14.34 5.04 18.19
CA ILE A 55 -15.09 5.47 16.99
C ILE A 55 -16.12 6.56 17.34
N ARG A 56 -16.82 6.45 18.47
CA ARG A 56 -17.83 7.44 18.89
C ARG A 56 -17.21 8.74 19.39
N SER A 57 -15.99 8.71 19.91
CA SER A 57 -15.28 9.90 20.40
C SER A 57 -14.48 10.66 19.33
N LEU A 58 -14.23 10.03 18.18
CA LEU A 58 -13.60 10.70 17.04
C LEU A 58 -14.49 11.81 16.46
N ASP A 59 -13.87 12.72 15.69
CA ASP A 59 -14.57 13.82 15.02
C ASP A 59 -15.75 13.33 14.16
N ARG A 60 -16.88 14.03 14.23
CA ARG A 60 -18.12 13.65 13.53
C ARG A 60 -17.94 13.68 12.02
N GLU A 61 -17.18 14.63 11.49
CA GLU A 61 -16.89 14.72 10.04
C GLU A 61 -16.00 13.60 9.52
N LEU A 62 -15.30 12.90 10.42
CA LEU A 62 -14.51 11.73 10.09
C LEU A 62 -15.35 10.45 10.14
N THR A 63 -16.25 10.34 11.11
CA THR A 63 -16.96 9.09 11.43
C THR A 63 -18.35 8.97 10.83
N LYS A 64 -18.92 10.08 10.34
CA LYS A 64 -20.24 10.16 9.70
C LYS A 64 -20.53 9.01 8.74
N GLU A 65 -19.66 8.76 7.75
CA GLU A 65 -19.89 7.73 6.74
C GLU A 65 -19.85 6.31 7.34
N TYR A 66 -18.94 6.04 8.27
CA TYR A 66 -18.88 4.76 8.98
C TYR A 66 -20.15 4.51 9.80
N LEU A 67 -20.57 5.50 10.60
CA LEU A 67 -21.75 5.37 11.46
C LEU A 67 -23.04 5.23 10.63
N LEU A 68 -23.13 5.93 9.50
CA LEU A 68 -24.24 5.80 8.57
C LEU A 68 -24.27 4.41 7.92
N ALA A 69 -23.13 3.91 7.44
CA ALA A 69 -23.03 2.57 6.87
C ALA A 69 -23.38 1.50 7.90
N ARG A 70 -22.91 1.62 9.14
CA ARG A 70 -23.23 0.67 10.23
C ARG A 70 -24.73 0.65 10.55
N LYS A 71 -25.41 1.77 10.39
CA LYS A 71 -26.87 1.86 10.58
C LYS A 71 -27.65 1.27 9.40
N LEU A 72 -27.22 1.54 8.16
CA LEU A 72 -28.00 1.21 6.96
C LEU A 72 -27.68 -0.19 6.39
N VAL A 73 -26.42 -0.62 6.48
CA VAL A 73 -25.91 -1.87 5.89
C VAL A 73 -24.95 -2.58 6.85
N PRO A 74 -25.38 -2.92 8.07
CA PRO A 74 -24.51 -3.50 9.11
C PRO A 74 -23.77 -4.76 8.63
N ASP A 75 -24.41 -5.60 7.81
CA ASP A 75 -23.80 -6.84 7.30
C ASP A 75 -22.58 -6.56 6.40
N ILE A 76 -22.67 -5.52 5.55
CA ILE A 76 -21.54 -5.10 4.70
C ILE A 76 -20.43 -4.52 5.57
N VAL A 77 -20.77 -3.76 6.61
CA VAL A 77 -19.78 -3.26 7.58
C VAL A 77 -19.05 -4.40 8.27
N ALA A 78 -19.77 -5.43 8.73
CA ALA A 78 -19.18 -6.59 9.37
C ALA A 78 -18.23 -7.36 8.43
N ILE A 79 -18.61 -7.53 7.17
CA ILE A 79 -17.80 -8.28 6.18
C ILE A 79 -16.54 -7.48 5.77
N GLU A 80 -16.73 -6.23 5.36
CA GLU A 80 -15.67 -5.45 4.72
C GLU A 80 -14.78 -4.70 5.72
N SER A 81 -15.34 -4.29 6.86
CA SER A 81 -14.70 -3.38 7.82
C SER A 81 -14.70 -3.93 9.24
N ASP A 82 -14.52 -5.25 9.38
CA ASP A 82 -14.32 -5.93 10.66
C ASP A 82 -13.27 -5.19 11.53
N PRO A 83 -13.64 -4.72 12.74
CA PRO A 83 -12.73 -4.04 13.64
C PRO A 83 -11.42 -4.80 13.89
N LEU A 84 -11.45 -6.14 13.91
CA LEU A 84 -10.25 -6.94 14.11
C LEU A 84 -9.24 -6.79 12.96
N LYS A 85 -9.71 -6.58 11.73
CA LYS A 85 -8.82 -6.33 10.59
C LYS A 85 -8.05 -5.01 10.78
N HIS A 86 -8.74 -3.96 11.22
CA HIS A 86 -8.12 -2.65 11.48
C HIS A 86 -7.19 -2.67 12.70
N LEU A 87 -7.59 -3.36 13.77
CA LEU A 87 -6.75 -3.53 14.96
C LEU A 87 -5.46 -4.29 14.61
N ARG A 88 -5.53 -5.36 13.82
CA ARG A 88 -4.35 -6.10 13.36
C ARG A 88 -3.46 -5.22 12.47
N ALA A 89 -4.06 -4.46 11.55
CA ALA A 89 -3.32 -3.57 10.68
C ALA A 89 -2.60 -2.46 11.47
N GLU A 90 -3.10 -2.05 12.63
CA GLU A 90 -2.54 -1.00 13.48
C GLU A 90 -1.83 -1.53 14.74
N ASP A 91 -1.41 -2.80 14.72
CA ASP A 91 -0.66 -3.45 15.82
C ASP A 91 -1.35 -3.30 17.19
N GLY A 92 -2.70 -3.29 17.19
CA GLY A 92 -3.53 -3.12 18.38
C GLY A 92 -3.79 -1.68 18.82
N HIS A 93 -3.27 -0.66 18.12
CA HIS A 93 -3.54 0.74 18.44
C HIS A 93 -4.97 1.15 18.12
N ILE A 94 -5.82 1.14 19.13
CA ILE A 94 -7.27 1.31 19.05
C ILE A 94 -7.68 2.60 18.31
N ARG A 95 -7.12 3.75 18.69
CA ARG A 95 -7.42 5.03 18.04
C ARG A 95 -7.03 5.09 16.58
N LYS A 96 -5.88 4.51 16.21
CA LYS A 96 -5.45 4.45 14.81
C LYS A 96 -6.35 3.51 14.02
N ALA A 97 -6.70 2.36 14.59
CA ALA A 97 -7.62 1.40 13.98
C ALA A 97 -9.01 2.00 13.74
N ALA A 98 -9.57 2.68 14.75
CA ALA A 98 -10.84 3.39 14.64
C ALA A 98 -10.79 4.49 13.56
N THR A 99 -9.72 5.30 13.55
CA THR A 99 -9.49 6.32 12.53
C THR A 99 -9.44 5.72 11.12
N ARG A 100 -8.71 4.61 10.95
CA ARG A 100 -8.59 3.89 9.68
C ARG A 100 -9.94 3.34 9.20
N ALA A 101 -10.74 2.75 10.09
CA ALA A 101 -12.08 2.27 9.76
C ALA A 101 -13.03 3.41 9.34
N ALA A 102 -12.96 4.56 10.01
CA ALA A 102 -13.72 5.74 9.62
C ALA A 102 -13.29 6.26 8.23
N LEU A 103 -11.97 6.34 7.99
CA LEU A 103 -11.41 6.71 6.69
C LEU A 103 -11.77 5.73 5.58
N TYR A 104 -11.82 4.41 5.86
CA TYR A 104 -12.26 3.40 4.91
C TYR A 104 -13.62 3.75 4.30
N TRP A 105 -14.63 4.01 5.13
CA TRP A 105 -15.98 4.31 4.64
C TRP A 105 -16.08 5.67 3.96
N LYS A 106 -15.34 6.66 4.46
CA LYS A 106 -15.24 7.96 3.79
C LYS A 106 -14.66 7.84 2.38
N LYS A 107 -13.61 7.04 2.21
CA LYS A 107 -12.95 6.79 0.92
C LYS A 107 -13.76 5.87 0.02
N ARG A 108 -14.46 4.91 0.59
CA ARG A 108 -15.43 4.08 -0.14
C ARG A 108 -16.51 4.95 -0.78
N ARG A 109 -17.10 5.88 -0.03
CA ARG A 109 -18.07 6.85 -0.57
C ARG A 109 -17.49 7.70 -1.69
N TYR A 110 -16.26 8.18 -1.50
CA TYR A 110 -15.55 8.95 -2.51
C TYR A 110 -15.37 8.19 -3.83
N TYR A 111 -14.90 6.94 -3.78
CA TYR A 111 -14.60 6.18 -5.00
C TYR A 111 -15.83 5.65 -5.73
N PHE A 112 -16.81 5.15 -4.99
CA PHE A 112 -17.99 4.50 -5.58
C PHE A 112 -19.13 5.49 -5.86
N GLY A 113 -19.04 6.71 -5.31
CA GLY A 113 -20.06 7.74 -5.44
C GLY A 113 -21.28 7.47 -4.56
N GLU A 114 -22.20 8.44 -4.54
CA GLU A 114 -23.36 8.47 -3.63
C GLU A 114 -24.31 7.27 -3.80
N ASP A 115 -24.44 6.74 -5.02
CA ASP A 115 -25.46 5.72 -5.33
C ASP A 115 -24.99 4.28 -5.11
N ARG A 116 -23.66 4.05 -5.06
CA ARG A 116 -23.07 2.69 -5.08
C ARG A 116 -22.27 2.35 -3.83
N TRP A 117 -21.81 3.32 -3.05
CA TRP A 117 -20.87 3.06 -1.94
C TRP A 117 -21.43 2.20 -0.80
N LEU A 118 -22.75 2.14 -0.63
CA LEU A 118 -23.43 1.26 0.33
C LEU A 118 -23.77 -0.11 -0.27
N ARG A 119 -23.45 -0.37 -1.54
CA ARG A 119 -23.68 -1.66 -2.16
C ARG A 119 -22.50 -2.60 -1.86
N PRO A 120 -22.71 -3.93 -1.88
CA PRO A 120 -21.62 -4.90 -1.82
C PRO A 120 -20.65 -4.70 -2.98
N MET A 121 -19.33 -4.80 -2.75
CA MET A 121 -18.38 -4.89 -3.86
C MET A 121 -18.34 -6.32 -4.40
N THR A 122 -19.14 -6.58 -5.43
CA THR A 122 -19.15 -7.85 -6.16
C THR A 122 -18.86 -7.62 -7.64
N GLN A 123 -18.32 -8.65 -8.29
CA GLN A 123 -18.09 -8.70 -9.73
C GLN A 123 -19.33 -9.14 -10.52
N THR A 124 -20.44 -9.42 -9.84
CA THR A 124 -21.67 -9.92 -10.46
C THR A 124 -22.45 -8.79 -11.16
N GLU A 125 -22.52 -8.85 -12.49
CA GLU A 125 -23.43 -8.05 -13.34
C GLU A 125 -23.28 -6.51 -13.25
N GLY A 126 -22.25 -5.99 -12.56
CA GLY A 126 -22.04 -4.55 -12.40
C GLY A 126 -23.14 -3.82 -11.62
N THR A 127 -23.97 -4.56 -10.87
CA THR A 127 -25.11 -3.99 -10.12
C THR A 127 -24.76 -3.60 -8.68
N GLY A 128 -23.61 -4.09 -8.19
CA GLY A 128 -23.05 -3.78 -6.88
C GLY A 128 -22.31 -2.44 -6.84
N ALA A 129 -21.28 -2.37 -6.00
CA ALA A 129 -20.41 -1.20 -5.93
C ALA A 129 -19.53 -1.07 -7.19
N LEU A 130 -19.08 -2.18 -7.78
CA LEU A 130 -18.28 -2.17 -9.01
C LEU A 130 -19.17 -2.01 -10.25
N SER A 131 -18.76 -1.15 -11.18
CA SER A 131 -19.40 -1.01 -12.51
C SER A 131 -18.89 -2.08 -13.48
N ILE A 132 -19.50 -2.17 -14.66
CA ILE A 132 -19.02 -3.05 -15.75
C ILE A 132 -17.59 -2.68 -16.15
N GLU A 133 -17.27 -1.38 -16.26
CA GLU A 133 -15.93 -0.89 -16.56
C GLU A 133 -14.91 -1.33 -15.48
N ASP A 134 -15.29 -1.26 -14.20
CA ASP A 134 -14.43 -1.72 -13.10
C ASP A 134 -14.15 -3.23 -13.21
N ILE A 135 -15.17 -4.02 -13.58
CA ILE A 135 -15.06 -5.47 -13.77
C ILE A 135 -14.16 -5.81 -14.97
N GLU A 136 -14.25 -5.06 -16.08
CA GLU A 136 -13.38 -5.23 -17.24
C GLU A 136 -11.92 -4.96 -16.89
N VAL A 137 -11.64 -3.92 -16.09
CA VAL A 137 -10.30 -3.63 -15.59
C VAL A 137 -9.78 -4.74 -14.67
N LEU A 138 -10.58 -5.26 -13.75
CA LEU A 138 -10.21 -6.42 -12.93
C LEU A 138 -9.85 -7.63 -13.79
N ARG A 139 -10.69 -7.95 -14.78
CA ARG A 139 -10.52 -9.12 -15.66
C ARG A 139 -9.36 -9.01 -16.63
N SER A 140 -8.88 -7.80 -16.92
CA SER A 140 -7.69 -7.58 -17.76
C SER A 140 -6.40 -8.19 -17.16
N GLY A 141 -6.38 -8.39 -15.84
CA GLY A 141 -5.18 -8.77 -15.09
C GLY A 141 -4.24 -7.59 -14.83
N TYR A 142 -4.74 -6.36 -14.91
CA TYR A 142 -4.03 -5.14 -14.49
C TYR A 142 -3.41 -5.27 -13.10
N ILE A 143 -4.13 -5.90 -12.18
CA ILE A 143 -3.62 -6.25 -10.85
C ILE A 143 -4.02 -7.68 -10.55
N VAL A 144 -3.05 -8.48 -10.11
CA VAL A 144 -3.26 -9.86 -9.68
C VAL A 144 -2.64 -10.06 -8.31
N ILE A 145 -3.29 -10.86 -7.45
CA ILE A 145 -2.77 -11.20 -6.12
C ILE A 145 -2.52 -12.69 -6.08
N VAL A 146 -1.26 -13.07 -5.81
CA VAL A 146 -0.84 -14.47 -5.69
C VAL A 146 -0.44 -14.76 -4.25
N THR A 147 -0.78 -15.96 -3.76
CA THR A 147 -0.38 -16.40 -2.41
C THR A 147 0.86 -17.28 -2.51
N LEU A 148 1.95 -16.85 -1.88
CA LEU A 148 3.20 -17.59 -1.77
C LEU A 148 3.02 -18.80 -0.84
N HIS A 149 3.94 -19.75 -0.94
CA HIS A 149 3.96 -20.93 -0.07
C HIS A 149 4.08 -20.57 1.42
N SER A 150 4.72 -19.45 1.72
CA SER A 150 4.81 -18.91 3.08
C SER A 150 3.47 -18.43 3.65
N GLY A 151 2.43 -18.32 2.82
CA GLY A 151 1.12 -17.73 3.14
C GLY A 151 1.08 -16.21 3.01
N LEU A 152 2.19 -15.56 2.66
CA LEU A 152 2.22 -14.15 2.27
C LEU A 152 1.68 -13.98 0.86
N GLN A 153 1.14 -12.81 0.56
CA GLN A 153 0.59 -12.46 -0.73
C GLN A 153 1.45 -11.42 -1.42
N VAL A 154 1.53 -11.54 -2.74
CA VAL A 154 2.18 -10.57 -3.62
C VAL A 154 1.13 -10.00 -4.55
N ALA A 155 0.96 -8.68 -4.55
CA ALA A 155 0.20 -7.97 -5.56
C ALA A 155 1.12 -7.57 -6.71
N MET A 156 0.78 -7.96 -7.92
CA MET A 156 1.54 -7.62 -9.13
C MET A 156 0.68 -6.68 -9.97
N ILE A 157 1.19 -5.48 -10.24
CA ILE A 157 0.49 -4.43 -10.97
C ILE A 157 1.18 -4.24 -12.32
N ASP A 158 0.44 -4.44 -13.41
CA ASP A 158 0.91 -4.33 -14.79
C ASP A 158 -0.03 -3.44 -15.63
N PRO A 159 0.28 -2.14 -15.77
CA PRO A 159 -0.48 -1.22 -16.61
C PRO A 159 -0.55 -1.61 -18.09
N SER A 160 0.38 -2.42 -18.61
CA SER A 160 0.37 -2.82 -20.03
C SER A 160 -0.86 -3.68 -20.39
N ARG A 161 -1.46 -4.33 -19.40
CA ARG A 161 -2.66 -5.18 -19.55
C ARG A 161 -3.93 -4.40 -19.91
N LEU A 162 -3.89 -3.07 -19.82
CA LEU A 162 -5.04 -2.21 -20.10
C LEU A 162 -5.17 -1.82 -21.58
N GLY A 163 -4.28 -2.32 -22.45
CA GLY A 163 -4.36 -2.08 -23.89
C GLY A 163 -4.24 -0.60 -24.28
N GLY A 164 -3.48 0.18 -23.50
CA GLY A 164 -3.26 1.61 -23.75
C GLY A 164 -4.38 2.53 -23.26
N LYS A 165 -5.50 2.00 -22.76
CA LYS A 165 -6.50 2.80 -22.03
C LYS A 165 -5.97 3.08 -20.62
N ASP A 166 -6.19 4.29 -20.10
CA ASP A 166 -5.92 4.63 -18.69
C ASP A 166 -7.23 4.97 -17.95
N PRO A 167 -8.06 3.96 -17.61
CA PRO A 167 -9.28 4.16 -16.84
C PRO A 167 -8.92 4.36 -15.35
N ALA A 168 -8.24 5.46 -15.04
CA ALA A 168 -7.62 5.69 -13.72
C ALA A 168 -8.58 5.46 -12.54
N GLU A 169 -9.82 5.94 -12.65
CA GLU A 169 -10.81 5.79 -11.59
C GLU A 169 -11.26 4.34 -11.40
N ALA A 170 -11.38 3.59 -12.50
CA ALA A 170 -11.67 2.15 -12.44
C ALA A 170 -10.51 1.40 -11.79
N ARG A 171 -9.25 1.73 -12.13
CA ARG A 171 -8.05 1.14 -11.48
C ARG A 171 -8.06 1.33 -9.97
N GLU A 172 -8.38 2.53 -9.51
CA GLU A 172 -8.46 2.87 -8.08
C GLU A 172 -9.55 2.05 -7.38
N ARG A 173 -10.74 1.92 -7.99
CA ARG A 173 -11.83 1.08 -7.47
C ARG A 173 -11.48 -0.41 -7.45
N CYS A 174 -10.77 -0.90 -8.46
CA CYS A 174 -10.29 -2.29 -8.53
C CYS A 174 -9.30 -2.59 -7.40
N ILE A 175 -8.36 -1.68 -7.17
CA ILE A 175 -7.39 -1.79 -6.08
C ILE A 175 -8.10 -1.75 -4.73
N PHE A 176 -9.08 -0.85 -4.55
CA PHE A 176 -9.91 -0.78 -3.35
C PHE A 176 -10.63 -2.12 -3.07
N TYR A 177 -11.22 -2.71 -4.12
CA TYR A 177 -11.88 -4.01 -4.06
C TYR A 177 -10.92 -5.12 -3.62
N LEU A 178 -9.77 -5.25 -4.28
CA LEU A 178 -8.81 -6.32 -4.00
C LEU A 178 -8.22 -6.19 -2.59
N CYS A 179 -7.87 -4.98 -2.16
CA CYS A 179 -7.36 -4.76 -0.80
C CYS A 179 -8.38 -5.11 0.27
N THR A 180 -9.67 -4.95 -0.01
CA THR A 180 -10.75 -5.28 0.93
C THR A 180 -11.05 -6.78 0.96
N ASN A 181 -11.10 -7.42 -0.21
CA ASN A 181 -11.68 -8.76 -0.37
C ASN A 181 -10.67 -9.88 -0.46
N GLU A 182 -9.46 -9.62 -0.95
CA GLU A 182 -8.49 -10.66 -1.30
C GLU A 182 -7.32 -10.75 -0.33
N ILE A 183 -7.00 -9.66 0.38
CA ILE A 183 -5.89 -9.67 1.33
C ILE A 183 -6.31 -10.38 2.62
N LYS A 184 -5.69 -11.53 2.89
CA LYS A 184 -6.07 -12.44 3.96
C LYS A 184 -4.84 -13.03 4.66
N GLY A 185 -5.09 -13.78 5.73
CA GLY A 185 -4.08 -14.59 6.40
C GLY A 185 -2.89 -13.78 6.89
N ARG A 186 -1.68 -14.23 6.51
CA ARG A 186 -0.43 -13.62 6.98
C ARG A 186 -0.24 -12.20 6.44
N SER A 187 -0.67 -11.90 5.21
CA SER A 187 -0.49 -10.58 4.60
C SER A 187 -1.28 -9.49 5.30
N ALA A 188 -2.45 -9.82 5.85
CA ALA A 188 -3.23 -8.87 6.64
C ALA A 188 -2.49 -8.42 7.91
N ARG A 189 -1.59 -9.27 8.45
CA ARG A 189 -0.78 -8.98 9.64
C ARG A 189 0.59 -8.41 9.30
N TYR A 190 1.31 -9.04 8.38
CA TYR A 190 2.71 -8.71 8.08
C TYR A 190 2.87 -7.75 6.90
N GLY A 191 1.76 -7.41 6.24
CA GLY A 191 1.72 -6.57 5.06
C GLY A 191 1.83 -7.35 3.75
N LEU A 192 1.51 -6.64 2.68
CA LEU A 192 1.49 -7.09 1.29
C LEU A 192 2.83 -6.77 0.61
N GLU A 193 3.39 -7.72 -0.13
CA GLU A 193 4.47 -7.45 -1.08
C GLU A 193 3.86 -6.90 -2.37
N VAL A 194 4.36 -5.78 -2.88
CA VAL A 194 3.85 -5.18 -4.12
C VAL A 194 4.96 -5.20 -5.16
N ILE A 195 4.68 -5.79 -6.32
CA ILE A 195 5.53 -5.71 -7.50
C ILE A 195 4.83 -4.81 -8.51
N PHE A 196 5.54 -3.77 -8.94
CA PHE A 196 5.04 -2.80 -9.88
C PHE A 196 5.81 -2.91 -11.20
N LEU A 197 5.15 -3.30 -12.29
CA LEU A 197 5.76 -3.35 -13.62
C LEU A 197 5.67 -1.96 -14.22
N LEU A 198 6.80 -1.27 -14.29
CA LEU A 198 6.84 0.10 -14.77
C LEU A 198 6.78 0.11 -16.29
N THR A 199 5.78 0.82 -16.81
CA THR A 199 5.61 1.05 -18.25
C THR A 199 5.52 2.56 -18.49
N PRO A 200 5.83 3.05 -19.71
CA PRO A 200 5.72 4.47 -20.02
C PRO A 200 4.27 4.94 -20.11
N TYR A 201 3.30 4.02 -20.13
CA TYR A 201 1.88 4.29 -20.21
C TYR A 201 1.27 4.21 -18.81
N GLY A 202 0.74 5.33 -18.30
CA GLY A 202 -0.19 5.30 -17.18
C GLY A 202 0.28 5.83 -15.82
N PHE A 203 1.38 6.60 -15.71
CA PHE A 203 1.87 7.13 -14.41
C PHE A 203 2.10 8.64 -14.32
N ALA A 204 1.60 9.42 -15.28
CA ALA A 204 1.80 10.87 -15.25
C ALA A 204 0.86 11.62 -14.28
N SER A 205 -0.24 11.03 -13.82
CA SER A 205 -1.29 11.77 -13.10
C SER A 205 -1.01 11.92 -11.59
N GLU A 206 -1.37 13.08 -11.04
CA GLU A 206 -1.32 13.35 -9.59
C GLU A 206 -2.22 12.39 -8.79
N ARG A 207 -3.25 11.84 -9.42
CA ARG A 207 -4.20 10.86 -8.84
C ARG A 207 -3.52 9.64 -8.22
N HIS A 208 -2.40 9.15 -8.78
CA HIS A 208 -1.64 8.04 -8.18
C HIS A 208 -1.15 8.34 -6.76
N THR A 209 -0.76 9.58 -6.51
CA THR A 209 -0.31 10.04 -5.18
C THR A 209 -1.45 9.95 -4.18
N GLU A 210 -2.66 10.29 -4.61
CA GLU A 210 -3.86 10.22 -3.79
C GLU A 210 -4.29 8.79 -3.55
N MET A 211 -4.24 7.93 -4.56
CA MET A 211 -4.51 6.50 -4.41
C MET A 211 -3.59 5.84 -3.39
N ILE A 212 -2.28 6.11 -3.44
CA ILE A 212 -1.31 5.56 -2.47
C ILE A 212 -1.60 6.08 -1.05
N ASP A 213 -1.94 7.36 -0.91
CA ASP A 213 -2.36 7.93 0.36
C ASP A 213 -3.60 7.23 0.92
N VAL A 214 -4.60 6.95 0.07
CA VAL A 214 -5.81 6.23 0.47
C VAL A 214 -5.52 4.80 0.88
N LEU A 215 -4.77 4.06 0.07
CA LEU A 215 -4.34 2.70 0.40
C LEU A 215 -3.68 2.66 1.78
N TYR A 216 -2.77 3.58 2.04
CA TYR A 216 -2.03 3.59 3.29
C TYR A 216 -2.86 4.05 4.49
N GLN A 217 -3.79 4.99 4.33
CA GLN A 217 -4.55 5.54 5.47
C GLN A 217 -5.86 4.80 5.77
N ALA A 218 -6.47 4.17 4.77
CA ALA A 218 -7.84 3.66 4.86
C ALA A 218 -7.95 2.14 4.80
N MET A 219 -7.01 1.44 4.15
CA MET A 219 -7.11 -0.02 4.01
C MET A 219 -6.66 -0.74 5.27
N PRO A 220 -7.30 -1.84 5.69
CA PRO A 220 -6.83 -2.67 6.80
C PRO A 220 -5.65 -3.56 6.36
N THR A 221 -4.67 -2.98 5.69
CA THR A 221 -3.47 -3.64 5.17
C THR A 221 -2.34 -2.63 5.07
N LYS A 222 -1.12 -3.11 5.32
CA LYS A 222 0.11 -2.36 5.09
C LYS A 222 0.80 -2.88 3.85
N VAL A 223 1.51 -2.01 3.14
CA VAL A 223 2.48 -2.46 2.14
C VAL A 223 3.79 -2.75 2.87
N ARG A 224 4.21 -4.01 2.84
CA ARG A 224 5.45 -4.44 3.48
C ARG A 224 6.67 -3.97 2.69
N HIS A 225 6.59 -4.08 1.37
CA HIS A 225 7.65 -3.66 0.46
C HIS A 225 7.09 -3.39 -0.94
N LEU A 226 7.74 -2.49 -1.65
CA LEU A 226 7.45 -2.19 -3.05
C LEU A 226 8.68 -2.47 -3.93
N THR A 227 8.54 -3.40 -4.87
CA THR A 227 9.54 -3.65 -5.92
C THR A 227 9.07 -3.03 -7.23
N ILE A 228 9.81 -2.09 -7.78
CA ILE A 228 9.54 -1.48 -9.09
C ILE A 228 10.41 -2.18 -10.14
N LEU A 229 9.78 -2.90 -11.06
CA LEU A 229 10.45 -3.55 -12.18
C LEU A 229 10.45 -2.61 -13.37
N GLN A 230 11.61 -2.04 -13.67
CA GLN A 230 11.81 -1.12 -14.77
C GLN A 230 12.29 -1.87 -16.02
N SER A 231 11.36 -2.10 -16.95
CA SER A 231 11.69 -2.70 -18.26
C SER A 231 12.62 -1.77 -19.06
N ILE A 232 13.67 -2.31 -19.68
CA ILE A 232 14.48 -1.52 -20.63
C ILE A 232 13.68 -1.35 -21.92
N GLN A 233 13.32 -0.11 -22.21
CA GLN A 233 12.82 0.30 -23.52
C GLN A 233 13.80 1.30 -24.13
N GLU A 234 14.37 0.95 -25.27
CA GLU A 234 15.29 1.81 -25.99
C GLU A 234 14.62 3.16 -26.32
N GLY A 235 15.34 4.26 -26.12
CA GLY A 235 14.83 5.62 -26.30
C GLY A 235 13.84 6.13 -25.23
N ARG A 236 13.58 5.36 -24.16
CA ARG A 236 12.67 5.77 -23.06
C ARG A 236 13.28 5.64 -21.66
N LYS A 237 14.59 5.44 -21.57
CA LYS A 237 15.29 5.20 -20.30
C LYS A 237 15.06 6.33 -19.30
N GLU A 238 15.23 7.58 -19.73
CA GLU A 238 15.12 8.77 -18.89
C GLU A 238 13.70 8.94 -18.35
N LEU A 239 12.69 8.68 -19.20
CA LEU A 239 11.29 8.71 -18.79
C LEU A 239 11.01 7.65 -17.73
N LEU A 240 11.49 6.43 -17.92
CA LEU A 240 11.28 5.33 -16.97
C LEU A 240 12.04 5.56 -15.66
N ASP A 241 13.26 6.09 -15.71
CA ASP A 241 14.02 6.47 -14.51
C ASP A 241 13.26 7.56 -13.73
N PHE A 242 12.70 8.57 -14.43
CA PHE A 242 11.87 9.60 -13.81
C PHE A 242 10.60 9.03 -13.16
N LEU A 243 9.89 8.13 -13.85
CA LEU A 243 8.67 7.51 -13.31
C LEU A 243 8.98 6.61 -12.11
N ALA A 244 10.07 5.83 -12.16
CA ALA A 244 10.53 5.01 -11.04
C ALA A 244 10.83 5.87 -9.81
N PHE A 245 11.63 6.94 -10.00
CA PHE A 245 11.94 7.91 -8.96
C PHE A 245 10.68 8.57 -8.39
N ARG A 246 9.75 8.98 -9.25
CA ARG A 246 8.48 9.58 -8.79
C ARG A 246 7.67 8.61 -7.93
N LEU A 247 7.58 7.34 -8.34
CA LEU A 247 6.84 6.33 -7.59
C LEU A 247 7.51 6.04 -6.25
N GLU A 248 8.83 5.86 -6.24
CA GLU A 248 9.63 5.70 -5.02
C GLU A 248 9.39 6.87 -4.04
N LYS A 249 9.55 8.12 -4.49
CA LYS A 249 9.34 9.30 -3.63
C LYS A 249 7.91 9.44 -3.16
N THR A 250 6.94 9.01 -3.97
CA THR A 250 5.55 8.98 -3.55
C THR A 250 5.35 8.02 -2.39
N PHE A 251 5.89 6.80 -2.46
CA PHE A 251 5.80 5.84 -1.37
C PHE A 251 6.55 6.29 -0.12
N GLU A 252 7.75 6.87 -0.24
CA GLU A 252 8.51 7.44 0.89
C GLU A 252 7.75 8.59 1.59
N MET A 253 6.94 9.36 0.86
CA MET A 253 6.17 10.47 1.44
C MET A 253 5.05 10.02 2.38
N PHE A 254 4.44 8.87 2.10
CA PHE A 254 3.28 8.36 2.83
C PHE A 254 3.62 7.22 3.78
N THR A 255 4.71 6.49 3.52
CA THR A 255 5.00 5.22 4.16
C THR A 255 6.47 5.14 4.54
N SER A 256 6.77 4.30 5.53
CA SER A 256 8.13 3.82 5.79
C SER A 256 8.43 2.51 5.04
N THR A 257 7.62 2.19 4.04
CA THR A 257 7.75 0.98 3.24
C THR A 257 9.05 1.05 2.43
N PRO A 258 9.95 0.07 2.56
CA PRO A 258 11.14 0.04 1.73
C PRO A 258 10.75 -0.15 0.26
N VAL A 259 11.43 0.58 -0.62
CA VAL A 259 11.25 0.50 -2.07
C VAL A 259 12.52 -0.05 -2.70
N THR A 260 12.40 -0.91 -3.70
CA THR A 260 13.54 -1.41 -4.48
C THR A 260 13.23 -1.25 -5.96
N VAL A 261 14.08 -0.53 -6.68
CA VAL A 261 13.99 -0.42 -8.13
C VAL A 261 14.92 -1.44 -8.76
N VAL A 262 14.36 -2.35 -9.56
CA VAL A 262 15.10 -3.37 -10.31
C VAL A 262 15.06 -2.99 -11.77
N ARG A 263 16.22 -2.68 -12.33
CA ARG A 263 16.38 -2.51 -13.78
C ARG A 263 16.42 -3.87 -14.43
N VAL A 264 15.51 -4.10 -15.36
CA VAL A 264 15.29 -5.40 -15.99
C VAL A 264 16.16 -5.52 -17.23
N ASP A 265 17.42 -5.88 -17.01
CA ASP A 265 18.38 -6.13 -18.10
C ASP A 265 18.19 -7.55 -18.69
N SER A 266 17.70 -8.48 -17.87
CA SER A 266 17.38 -9.85 -18.26
C SER A 266 16.28 -10.43 -17.36
N ARG A 267 15.62 -11.51 -17.81
CA ARG A 267 14.66 -12.26 -16.96
C ARG A 267 15.34 -12.82 -15.71
N GLN A 268 16.58 -13.29 -15.82
CA GLN A 268 17.33 -13.83 -14.69
C GLN A 268 17.61 -12.77 -13.62
N THR A 269 17.84 -11.51 -14.01
CA THR A 269 18.01 -10.40 -13.07
C THR A 269 16.76 -10.21 -12.20
N VAL A 270 15.57 -10.28 -12.81
CA VAL A 270 14.28 -10.17 -12.09
C VAL A 270 14.09 -11.34 -11.13
N ILE A 271 14.29 -12.56 -11.62
CA ILE A 271 14.17 -13.79 -10.81
C ILE A 271 15.10 -13.71 -9.61
N ASN A 272 16.39 -13.44 -9.83
CA ASN A 272 17.39 -13.34 -8.76
C ASN A 272 17.02 -12.27 -7.73
N ALA A 273 16.52 -11.10 -8.18
CA ALA A 273 16.14 -10.02 -7.28
C ALA A 273 14.92 -10.39 -6.42
N LEU A 274 13.93 -11.07 -6.99
CA LEU A 274 12.70 -11.46 -6.31
C LEU A 274 12.88 -12.71 -5.43
N GLU A 275 13.74 -13.65 -5.81
CA GLU A 275 14.07 -14.83 -5.01
C GLU A 275 14.81 -14.49 -3.73
N ARG A 276 15.71 -13.49 -3.75
CA ARG A 276 16.33 -12.94 -2.53
C ARG A 276 15.31 -12.40 -1.51
N ARG A 277 14.09 -12.13 -1.97
CA ARG A 277 12.96 -11.68 -1.13
C ARG A 277 12.01 -12.82 -0.76
N GLY A 278 12.32 -14.05 -1.15
CA GLY A 278 11.47 -15.23 -0.96
C GLY A 278 10.31 -15.33 -1.95
N ILE A 279 10.35 -14.61 -3.08
CA ILE A 279 9.35 -14.70 -4.14
C ILE A 279 9.92 -15.60 -5.24
N HIS A 280 9.55 -16.88 -5.19
CA HIS A 280 9.99 -17.88 -6.16
C HIS A 280 9.42 -17.61 -7.56
N TRP A 281 10.21 -17.86 -8.61
CA TRP A 281 9.86 -17.57 -10.01
C TRP A 281 8.51 -18.17 -10.46
N ARG A 282 8.11 -19.32 -9.91
CA ARG A 282 6.81 -19.96 -10.19
C ARG A 282 5.58 -19.06 -9.95
N TYR A 283 5.71 -18.04 -9.11
CA TYR A 283 4.63 -17.10 -8.81
C TYR A 283 4.62 -15.87 -9.73
N LEU A 284 5.65 -15.74 -10.58
CA LEU A 284 5.79 -14.59 -11.48
C LEU A 284 5.12 -14.88 -12.82
N PRO A 285 4.53 -13.86 -13.47
CA PRO A 285 4.02 -14.00 -14.83
C PRO A 285 5.09 -14.49 -15.81
N LYS A 286 4.68 -15.25 -16.82
CA LYS A 286 5.56 -15.73 -17.90
C LYS A 286 6.38 -14.60 -18.56
N GLN A 287 5.83 -13.40 -18.64
CA GLN A 287 6.50 -12.21 -19.20
C GLN A 287 7.75 -11.81 -18.38
N LEU A 288 7.75 -12.09 -17.07
CA LEU A 288 8.87 -11.86 -16.16
C LEU A 288 9.80 -13.09 -16.02
N GLY A 289 9.57 -14.15 -16.81
CA GLY A 289 10.32 -15.40 -16.73
C GLY A 289 9.80 -16.39 -15.69
N GLY A 290 8.58 -16.21 -15.19
CA GLY A 290 7.95 -17.15 -14.27
C GLY A 290 7.02 -18.18 -14.93
N ASP A 291 6.28 -18.92 -14.09
CA ASP A 291 5.29 -19.92 -14.53
C ASP A 291 3.83 -19.46 -14.42
N TYR A 292 3.56 -18.32 -13.76
CA TYR A 292 2.20 -17.87 -13.55
C TYR A 292 1.55 -17.54 -14.90
N ASP A 293 0.47 -18.26 -15.19
CA ASP A 293 -0.36 -18.05 -16.37
C ASP A 293 -1.59 -17.23 -15.98
N TYR A 294 -1.94 -16.25 -16.80
CA TYR A 294 -3.18 -15.48 -16.62
C TYR A 294 -4.44 -16.34 -16.82
N LEU A 295 -4.33 -17.58 -17.31
CA LEU A 295 -5.42 -18.56 -17.17
C LEU A 295 -5.83 -18.78 -15.70
N GLN A 296 -4.87 -18.74 -14.77
CA GLN A 296 -5.15 -18.83 -13.33
C GLN A 296 -5.97 -17.63 -12.83
N LEU A 297 -5.85 -16.47 -13.48
CA LEU A 297 -6.72 -15.32 -13.19
C LEU A 297 -8.17 -15.63 -13.56
N SER A 298 -8.41 -16.25 -14.71
CA SER A 298 -9.77 -16.65 -15.13
C SER A 298 -10.39 -17.63 -14.13
N GLU A 299 -9.62 -18.61 -13.64
CA GLU A 299 -10.06 -19.54 -12.60
C GLU A 299 -10.38 -18.82 -11.28
N TRP A 300 -9.54 -17.86 -10.88
CA TRP A 300 -9.81 -17.01 -9.71
C TRP A 300 -11.09 -16.20 -9.89
N VAL A 301 -11.31 -15.57 -11.05
CA VAL A 301 -12.55 -14.81 -11.35
C VAL A 301 -13.77 -15.73 -11.22
N GLN A 302 -13.74 -16.93 -11.80
CA GLN A 302 -14.86 -17.87 -11.71
C GLN A 302 -15.13 -18.31 -10.26
N THR A 303 -14.07 -18.68 -9.53
CA THR A 303 -14.18 -19.05 -8.11
C THR A 303 -14.79 -17.91 -7.31
N ARG A 304 -14.36 -16.68 -7.59
CA ARG A 304 -14.86 -15.50 -6.89
C ARG A 304 -16.32 -15.22 -7.21
N LEU A 305 -16.75 -15.35 -8.46
CA LEU A 305 -18.16 -15.22 -8.85
C LEU A 305 -19.04 -16.25 -8.14
N VAL A 306 -18.59 -17.50 -8.00
CA VAL A 306 -19.33 -18.52 -7.24
C VAL A 306 -19.52 -18.12 -5.78
N VAL A 307 -18.44 -17.68 -5.12
CA VAL A 307 -18.50 -17.22 -3.72
C VAL A 307 -19.41 -15.99 -3.58
N GLU A 308 -19.27 -15.01 -4.47
CA GLU A 308 -20.07 -13.78 -4.41
C GLU A 308 -21.54 -14.02 -4.72
N ASN A 309 -21.87 -14.95 -5.61
CA ASN A 309 -23.24 -15.36 -5.88
C ASN A 309 -23.87 -16.06 -4.67
N ALA A 310 -23.12 -16.95 -4.01
CA ALA A 310 -23.57 -17.61 -2.79
C ALA A 310 -23.79 -16.59 -1.65
N MET A 311 -22.88 -15.62 -1.49
CA MET A 311 -23.05 -14.53 -0.52
C MET A 311 -24.23 -13.62 -0.86
N GLY A 312 -24.41 -13.29 -2.15
CA GLY A 312 -25.51 -12.45 -2.62
C GLY A 312 -26.88 -13.09 -2.41
N ALA A 313 -26.97 -14.41 -2.56
CA ALA A 313 -28.19 -15.17 -2.28
C ALA A 313 -28.52 -15.27 -0.77
N ALA A 314 -27.51 -15.18 0.10
CA ALA A 314 -27.68 -15.25 1.55
C ALA A 314 -28.06 -13.90 2.19
N LEU A 315 -27.78 -12.78 1.50
CA LEU A 315 -28.19 -11.47 1.98
C LEU A 315 -29.69 -11.25 1.75
N PRO A 316 -30.42 -10.63 2.68
CA PRO A 316 -31.83 -10.32 2.48
C PRO A 316 -32.02 -9.53 1.18
N PRO A 317 -33.11 -9.76 0.44
CA PRO A 317 -33.37 -9.14 -0.86
C PRO A 317 -33.14 -7.65 -0.73
N ARG A 318 -32.10 -7.21 -1.46
CA ARG A 318 -31.38 -5.93 -1.40
C ARG A 318 -31.97 -4.91 -0.42
N ASN A 319 -31.11 -4.42 0.47
CA ASN A 319 -31.27 -3.14 1.16
C ASN A 319 -31.51 -2.02 0.12
N ASP A 320 -32.74 -1.92 -0.38
CA ASP A 320 -33.22 -0.80 -1.15
C ASP A 320 -33.18 0.36 -0.18
N ILE A 321 -32.07 1.11 -0.24
CA ILE A 321 -31.90 2.34 0.49
C ILE A 321 -33.19 3.13 0.26
N PRO A 322 -34.00 3.36 1.31
CA PRO A 322 -35.32 3.91 1.14
C PRO A 322 -35.25 5.17 0.27
N ALA A 323 -36.17 5.34 -0.68
CA ALA A 323 -36.15 6.50 -1.57
C ALA A 323 -36.12 7.84 -0.80
N SER A 324 -36.66 7.86 0.42
CA SER A 324 -36.55 8.97 1.37
C SER A 324 -35.11 9.33 1.74
N PHE A 325 -34.22 8.35 1.87
CA PHE A 325 -32.81 8.58 2.12
C PHE A 325 -32.08 9.16 0.91
N ARG A 326 -32.47 8.79 -0.32
CA ARG A 326 -31.89 9.40 -1.54
C ARG A 326 -32.17 10.90 -1.63
N LYS A 327 -33.32 11.35 -1.13
CA LYS A 327 -33.69 12.79 -1.10
C LYS A 327 -32.88 13.60 -0.08
N LEU A 328 -32.53 13.02 1.07
CA LEU A 328 -31.74 13.71 2.10
C LEU A 328 -30.29 13.99 1.69
N TYR A 329 -29.80 13.31 0.65
CA TYR A 329 -28.44 13.42 0.16
C TYR A 329 -28.37 13.76 -1.33
N SER A 330 -29.45 14.32 -1.92
CA SER A 330 -29.42 14.74 -3.31
C SER A 330 -28.28 15.74 -3.54
N PRO A 331 -27.42 15.54 -4.54
CA PRO A 331 -26.23 16.35 -4.72
C PRO A 331 -26.64 17.75 -5.18
N THR A 332 -26.65 18.73 -4.27
CA THR A 332 -26.34 20.09 -4.66
C THR A 332 -24.87 20.11 -5.11
N GLN A 333 -24.67 19.85 -6.41
CA GLN A 333 -23.42 19.93 -7.18
C GLN A 333 -22.12 19.89 -6.36
N SER A 334 -21.52 18.70 -6.22
CA SER A 334 -20.06 18.43 -6.20
C SER A 334 -19.08 19.49 -5.61
N VAL A 335 -19.46 20.23 -4.56
CA VAL A 335 -18.52 21.11 -3.85
C VAL A 335 -17.56 20.26 -3.00
N THR A 336 -17.96 19.05 -2.59
CA THR A 336 -17.18 18.17 -1.70
C THR A 336 -15.95 17.53 -2.35
N SER A 337 -16.02 17.16 -3.63
CA SER A 337 -14.85 16.67 -4.39
C SER A 337 -13.79 17.77 -4.52
N LEU A 338 -14.19 18.97 -4.97
CA LEU A 338 -13.31 20.14 -5.05
C LEU A 338 -12.77 20.58 -3.69
N LEU A 339 -13.60 20.58 -2.64
CA LEU A 339 -13.18 20.93 -1.29
C LEU A 339 -12.23 19.91 -0.67
N TRP A 340 -12.37 18.61 -0.99
CA TRP A 340 -11.45 17.60 -0.49
C TRP A 340 -10.08 17.70 -1.15
N SER A 341 -10.04 17.88 -2.48
CA SER A 341 -8.81 18.18 -3.21
C SER A 341 -8.16 19.47 -2.67
N ASN A 342 -8.94 20.53 -2.45
CA ASN A 342 -8.48 21.78 -1.84
C ASN A 342 -8.01 21.60 -0.38
N HIS A 343 -8.63 20.72 0.42
CA HIS A 343 -8.22 20.46 1.80
C HIS A 343 -6.90 19.67 1.86
N LEU A 344 -6.74 18.67 0.98
CA LEU A 344 -5.47 17.96 0.81
C LEU A 344 -4.37 18.91 0.30
N GLU A 345 -4.67 19.78 -0.65
CA GLU A 345 -3.76 20.85 -1.09
C GLU A 345 -3.39 21.79 0.06
N ARG A 346 -4.34 22.20 0.90
CA ARG A 346 -4.06 23.03 2.08
C ARG A 346 -3.17 22.32 3.09
N LYS A 347 -3.39 21.03 3.36
CA LYS A 347 -2.49 20.21 4.20
C LYS A 347 -1.10 20.04 3.57
N ARG A 348 -1.01 19.86 2.26
CA ARG A 348 0.26 19.80 1.50
C ARG A 348 1.00 21.14 1.56
N CYS A 349 0.29 22.27 1.41
CA CYS A 349 0.84 23.61 1.55
C CYS A 349 1.35 23.89 2.97
N ALA A 350 0.61 23.47 4.00
CA ALA A 350 1.05 23.59 5.39
C ALA A 350 2.31 22.76 5.68
N LYS A 351 2.35 21.49 5.21
CA LYS A 351 3.52 20.61 5.35
C LYS A 351 4.74 21.12 4.55
N ARG A 352 4.52 21.69 3.35
CA ARG A 352 5.56 22.37 2.55
C ARG A 352 6.08 23.64 3.23
N LYS A 353 5.22 24.45 3.85
CA LYS A 353 5.63 25.64 4.61
C LYS A 353 6.49 25.26 5.83
N GLY A 354 6.12 24.20 6.55
CA GLY A 354 6.93 23.66 7.65
C GLY A 354 8.31 23.15 7.21
N ARG A 355 8.38 22.44 6.07
CA ARG A 355 9.67 21.95 5.52
C ARG A 355 10.53 23.06 4.89
N LYS A 356 9.93 24.05 4.21
CA LYS A 356 10.67 25.21 3.65
C LYS A 356 11.29 26.05 4.77
N SER A 357 10.59 26.26 5.88
CA SER A 357 11.17 26.94 7.06
C SER A 357 12.40 26.19 7.60
N LYS A 358 12.34 24.85 7.67
CA LYS A 358 13.46 24.01 8.12
C LYS A 358 14.63 23.95 7.12
N HIS A 359 14.36 24.00 5.81
CA HIS A 359 15.43 24.05 4.79
C HIS A 359 16.03 25.44 4.63
N GLN A 360 15.25 26.51 4.80
CA GLN A 360 15.78 27.88 4.79
C GLN A 360 16.66 28.13 6.01
N SER A 361 16.35 27.56 7.18
CA SER A 361 17.24 27.65 8.35
C SER A 361 18.56 26.89 8.12
N LEU A 362 18.51 25.70 7.51
CA LEU A 362 19.71 24.92 7.15
C LEU A 362 20.55 25.60 6.06
N GLY A 363 19.91 26.18 5.04
CA GLY A 363 20.60 26.90 3.96
C GLY A 363 21.24 28.22 4.42
N ALA A 364 20.58 28.96 5.32
CA ALA A 364 21.16 30.14 5.94
C ALA A 364 22.39 29.80 6.81
N GLN A 365 22.34 28.68 7.53
CA GLN A 365 23.47 28.20 8.34
C GLN A 365 24.67 27.78 7.46
N GLN A 366 24.43 27.07 6.35
CA GLN A 366 25.50 26.70 5.39
C GLN A 366 26.09 27.92 4.67
N GLN A 367 25.30 28.94 4.35
CA GLN A 367 25.82 30.18 3.75
C GLN A 367 26.68 30.99 4.73
N LEU A 368 26.33 30.98 6.03
CA LEU A 368 27.16 31.57 7.08
C LEU A 368 28.51 30.83 7.23
N GLU A 369 28.48 29.50 7.24
CA GLU A 369 29.70 28.67 7.30
C GLU A 369 30.59 28.87 6.06
N GLY A 370 30.00 28.97 4.87
CA GLY A 370 30.75 29.26 3.64
C GLY A 370 31.41 30.64 3.63
N LYS A 371 30.71 31.67 4.12
CA LYS A 371 31.27 33.04 4.23
C LYS A 371 32.41 33.11 5.25
N ASN A 372 32.26 32.45 6.40
CA ASN A 372 33.31 32.38 7.42
C ASN A 372 34.55 31.64 6.90
N THR A 373 34.36 30.57 6.13
CA THR A 373 35.46 29.83 5.51
C THR A 373 36.20 30.68 4.48
N ALA A 374 35.47 31.39 3.61
CA ALA A 374 36.08 32.27 2.62
C ALA A 374 36.84 33.46 3.26
N GLN A 375 36.33 34.02 4.36
CA GLN A 375 37.03 35.05 5.13
C GLN A 375 38.29 34.51 5.80
N ASN A 376 38.25 33.30 6.37
CA ASN A 376 39.42 32.66 6.95
C ASN A 376 40.51 32.39 5.91
N ILE A 377 40.14 31.92 4.71
CA ILE A 377 41.10 31.70 3.62
C ILE A 377 41.74 33.03 3.18
N LYS A 378 40.95 34.09 3.02
CA LYS A 378 41.49 35.42 2.69
C LYS A 378 42.46 35.93 3.76
N LYS A 379 42.16 35.72 5.04
CA LYS A 379 43.04 36.11 6.15
C LYS A 379 44.36 35.34 6.13
N ILE A 380 44.31 34.02 5.89
CA ILE A 380 45.51 33.19 5.77
C ILE A 380 46.38 33.65 4.60
N LEU A 381 45.78 33.95 3.45
CA LEU A 381 46.52 34.43 2.28
C LEU A 381 47.13 35.82 2.49
N SER A 382 46.43 36.74 3.16
CA SER A 382 46.97 38.07 3.50
C SER A 382 48.19 37.96 4.41
N ASN A 383 48.10 37.13 5.46
CA ASN A 383 49.21 36.92 6.40
C ASN A 383 50.41 36.25 5.71
N ALA A 384 50.18 35.35 4.75
CA ALA A 384 51.26 34.73 3.99
C ALA A 384 51.98 35.72 3.07
N LEU A 385 51.24 36.64 2.45
CA LEU A 385 51.79 37.72 1.62
C LEU A 385 52.63 38.71 2.43
N GLU A 386 52.16 39.09 3.62
CA GLU A 386 52.90 39.95 4.55
C GLU A 386 54.20 39.28 5.01
N ALA A 387 54.15 37.99 5.40
CA ALA A 387 55.34 37.25 5.81
C ALA A 387 56.40 37.10 4.70
N THR A 388 55.98 37.04 3.42
CA THR A 388 56.93 37.02 2.30
C THR A 388 57.59 38.37 2.01
N SER A 389 56.96 39.48 2.41
CA SER A 389 57.52 40.82 2.23
C SER A 389 58.63 41.16 3.23
N ASP A 390 58.61 40.52 4.41
CA ASP A 390 59.62 40.73 5.46
C ASP A 390 60.89 39.89 5.26
N MET A 391 60.88 38.92 4.34
CA MET A 391 62.03 38.07 4.02
C MET A 391 62.91 38.60 2.87
N SER A 392 62.57 39.76 2.29
CA SER A 392 63.30 40.37 1.17
C SER A 392 64.15 41.60 1.57
N LEU A 393 64.70 41.61 2.79
CA LEU A 393 65.67 42.60 3.26
C LEU A 393 67.00 41.96 3.64
#